data_AF-A0A9E4KEN8-F1
#
_entry.id   AF-A0A9E4KEN8-F1
#
_cell.length_a   1.000
_cell.length_b   1.000
_cell.length_c   1.000
_cell.angle_alpha   90.00
_cell.angle_beta   90.00
_cell.angle_gamma   90.00
#
_symmetry.space_group_name_H-M   'P 1'
#
loop_
_entity.id
_entity.type
_entity.pdbx_description
1 polymer ?
#
loop_
_entity_poly.entity_id
_entity_poly.type
_entity_poly.pdbx_seq_one_letter_code
_entity_poly.pdbx_strand_id
1 'polypeptide(L)'
;RRIWARTMKEKYGAKNPKTMQLKFSTGNCGSRMAAREPLNNIVRQTLYTLAAVLGGTRSVNMACFDEAFEIPSDESIRTALRIQQVIAHESGVADTVDPLAGGYAVEAVTDQVEEEIQAWTITNRAAESSPSSRAARSRDCSRGRLMSISERSPMASRYGWA
;
A
#
# COMPACT_ATOMS: atom_id res chain seq x y z
N ARG A 1 2.73 3.24 -10.63
CA ARG A 1 2.14 3.99 -11.79
C ARG A 1 3.00 3.89 -13.05
N ARG A 2 4.32 4.17 -12.98
CA ARG A 2 5.27 4.11 -14.12
C ARG A 2 5.18 2.79 -14.92
N ILE A 3 5.27 1.65 -14.22
CA ILE A 3 5.15 0.30 -14.81
C ILE A 3 3.84 0.11 -15.61
N TRP A 4 2.71 0.55 -15.07
CA TRP A 4 1.40 0.41 -15.74
C TRP A 4 1.36 1.20 -17.04
N ALA A 5 1.75 2.48 -16.98
CA ALA A 5 1.77 3.35 -18.15
C ALA A 5 2.67 2.80 -19.26
N ARG A 6 3.88 2.33 -18.90
CA ARG A 6 4.81 1.69 -19.84
C ARG A 6 4.22 0.43 -20.45
N THR A 7 3.65 -0.45 -19.63
CA THR A 7 3.04 -1.72 -20.10
C THR A 7 1.89 -1.46 -21.07
N MET A 8 0.99 -0.54 -20.75
CA MET A 8 -0.14 -0.21 -21.63
C MET A 8 0.32 0.37 -22.96
N LYS A 9 1.36 1.22 -22.95
CA LYS A 9 1.92 1.83 -24.15
C LYS A 9 2.67 0.82 -25.03
N GLU A 10 3.62 0.09 -24.46
CA GLU A 10 4.57 -0.74 -25.22
C GLU A 10 3.99 -2.12 -25.55
N LYS A 11 3.35 -2.79 -24.59
CA LYS A 11 2.84 -4.15 -24.80
C LYS A 11 1.49 -4.15 -25.52
N TYR A 12 0.61 -3.22 -25.14
CA TYR A 12 -0.77 -3.20 -25.63
C TYR A 12 -1.04 -2.10 -26.67
N GLY A 13 -0.03 -1.29 -27.02
CA GLY A 13 -0.15 -0.27 -28.06
C GLY A 13 -1.20 0.80 -27.75
N ALA A 14 -1.48 1.08 -26.47
CA ALA A 14 -2.51 2.03 -26.09
C ALA A 14 -2.19 3.43 -26.66
N LYS A 15 -3.12 4.00 -27.43
CA LYS A 15 -2.99 5.35 -28.01
C LYS A 15 -3.62 6.44 -27.14
N ASN A 16 -4.61 6.08 -26.32
CA ASN A 16 -5.32 7.03 -25.46
C ASN A 16 -4.55 7.26 -24.14
N PRO A 17 -4.16 8.50 -23.80
CA PRO A 17 -3.48 8.81 -22.54
C PRO A 17 -4.26 8.37 -21.29
N LYS A 18 -5.61 8.40 -21.33
CA LYS A 18 -6.46 7.98 -20.20
C LYS A 18 -6.28 6.51 -19.85
N THR A 19 -5.97 5.66 -20.83
CA THR A 19 -5.73 4.23 -20.64
C THR A 19 -4.41 3.96 -19.91
N MET A 20 -3.45 4.90 -19.99
CA MET A 20 -2.16 4.81 -19.31
C MET A 20 -2.22 5.30 -17.86
N GLN A 21 -3.31 5.95 -17.44
CA GLN A 21 -3.48 6.46 -16.09
C GLN A 21 -3.94 5.33 -15.14
N LEU A 22 -3.05 4.88 -14.28
CA LEU A 22 -3.41 3.99 -13.17
C LEU A 22 -4.11 4.78 -12.08
N LYS A 23 -5.42 4.54 -11.92
CA LYS A 23 -6.22 5.04 -10.80
C LYS A 23 -6.37 3.90 -9.80
N PHE A 24 -6.01 4.15 -8.54
CA PHE A 24 -6.12 3.15 -7.49
C PHE A 24 -6.68 3.78 -6.22
N SER A 25 -7.28 2.91 -5.42
CA SER A 25 -7.80 3.20 -4.11
C SER A 25 -6.98 2.40 -3.10
N THR A 26 -6.67 3.01 -1.97
CA THR A 26 -5.86 2.41 -0.91
C THR A 26 -6.74 2.09 0.27
N GLY A 27 -6.79 0.82 0.67
CA GLY A 27 -7.43 0.40 1.90
C GLY A 27 -6.38 -0.15 2.86
N ASN A 28 -6.41 0.26 4.12
CA ASN A 28 -5.67 -0.48 5.13
C ASN A 28 -6.53 -1.67 5.59
N CYS A 29 -5.87 -2.79 5.85
CA CYS A 29 -6.50 -3.98 6.40
C CYS A 29 -6.25 -4.01 7.92
N GLY A 30 -7.26 -4.37 8.71
CA GLY A 30 -7.16 -4.48 10.17
C GLY A 30 -6.06 -5.44 10.65
N SER A 31 -5.49 -6.26 9.77
CA SER A 31 -4.38 -7.19 10.07
C SER A 31 -3.08 -6.53 10.56
N ARG A 32 -2.93 -5.20 10.39
CA ARG A 32 -1.79 -4.42 10.90
C ARG A 32 -2.09 -3.71 12.23
N MET A 33 -3.31 -3.82 12.75
CA MET A 33 -3.71 -3.17 13.99
C MET A 33 -3.39 -4.04 15.19
N ALA A 34 -2.92 -3.41 16.27
CA ALA A 34 -2.74 -4.12 17.51
C ALA A 34 -4.07 -4.09 18.27
N ALA A 35 -4.46 -5.24 18.82
CA ALA A 35 -5.51 -5.28 19.83
C ALA A 35 -5.05 -4.45 21.04
N ARG A 36 -3.89 -4.76 21.62
CA ARG A 36 -3.39 -4.04 22.78
C ARG A 36 -3.14 -2.55 22.50
N GLU A 37 -3.56 -1.70 23.43
CA GLU A 37 -3.45 -0.23 23.34
C GLU A 37 -4.04 0.33 22.02
N PRO A 38 -5.37 0.22 21.81
CA PRO A 38 -6.02 0.55 20.53
C PRO A 38 -5.85 2.02 20.13
N LEU A 39 -5.65 2.92 21.10
CA LEU A 39 -5.38 4.33 20.80
C LEU A 39 -4.09 4.53 19.98
N ASN A 40 -3.11 3.63 20.09
CA ASN A 40 -1.92 3.67 19.24
C ASN A 40 -2.26 3.42 17.75
N ASN A 41 -3.38 2.73 17.46
CA ASN A 41 -3.84 2.54 16.09
C ASN A 41 -4.23 3.87 15.44
N ILE A 42 -4.66 4.89 16.20
CA ILE A 42 -4.96 6.24 15.66
C ILE A 42 -3.71 6.82 14.99
N VAL A 43 -2.55 6.75 15.65
CA VAL A 43 -1.28 7.25 15.12
C VAL A 43 -0.83 6.42 13.91
N ARG A 44 -0.92 5.09 14.00
CA ARG A 44 -0.58 4.18 12.89
C ARG A 44 -1.42 4.49 11.65
N GLN A 45 -2.72 4.72 11.84
CA GLN A 45 -3.64 5.05 10.76
C GLN A 45 -3.39 6.43 10.19
N THR A 46 -3.03 7.40 11.03
CA THR A 46 -2.65 8.75 10.56
C THR A 46 -1.45 8.67 9.62
N LEU A 47 -0.40 7.94 9.99
CA LEU A 47 0.79 7.75 9.15
C LEU A 47 0.46 7.00 7.86
N TYR A 48 -0.37 5.96 7.93
CA TYR A 48 -0.84 5.24 6.74
C TYR A 48 -1.57 6.15 5.77
N THR A 49 -2.54 6.92 6.26
CA THR A 49 -3.36 7.81 5.43
C THR A 49 -2.51 8.92 4.82
N LEU A 50 -1.58 9.48 5.58
CA LEU A 50 -0.63 10.45 5.07
C LEU A 50 0.22 9.86 3.94
N ALA A 51 0.79 8.67 4.14
CA ALA A 51 1.55 7.98 3.11
C ALA A 51 0.71 7.65 1.87
N ALA A 52 -0.58 7.29 2.04
CA ALA A 52 -1.49 7.04 0.94
C ALA A 52 -1.79 8.30 0.11
N VAL A 53 -1.98 9.45 0.79
CA VAL A 53 -2.19 10.75 0.15
C VAL A 53 -0.94 11.19 -0.61
N LEU A 54 0.24 11.11 0.03
CA LEU A 54 1.53 11.40 -0.62
C LEU A 54 1.80 10.44 -1.79
N GLY A 55 1.33 9.20 -1.68
CA GLY A 55 1.36 8.21 -2.75
C GLY A 55 0.42 8.52 -3.92
N GLY A 56 -0.43 9.55 -3.85
CA GLY A 56 -1.35 9.95 -4.91
C GLY A 56 -2.54 8.99 -5.10
N THR A 57 -3.07 8.46 -4.01
CA THR A 57 -4.30 7.64 -4.03
C THR A 57 -5.51 8.47 -4.46
N ARG A 58 -6.50 7.84 -5.12
CA ARG A 58 -7.76 8.50 -5.51
C ARG A 58 -8.80 8.47 -4.41
N SER A 59 -8.83 7.40 -3.62
CA SER A 59 -9.68 7.27 -2.46
C SER A 59 -8.98 6.43 -1.42
N VAL A 60 -9.16 6.78 -0.16
CA VAL A 60 -8.59 6.06 0.98
C VAL A 60 -9.73 5.44 1.78
N ASN A 61 -9.59 4.16 2.11
CA ASN A 61 -10.40 3.51 3.14
C ASN A 61 -9.50 3.29 4.36
N MET A 62 -9.88 3.92 5.46
CA MET A 62 -9.16 3.87 6.72
C MET A 62 -9.90 2.96 7.69
N ALA A 63 -9.23 1.89 8.11
CA ALA A 63 -9.69 1.04 9.20
C ALA A 63 -9.81 1.84 10.52
N CYS A 64 -10.80 1.48 11.34
CA CYS A 64 -11.07 2.16 12.62
C CYS A 64 -10.15 1.64 13.74
N PHE A 65 -9.87 2.44 14.76
CA PHE A 65 -8.85 2.08 15.76
C PHE A 65 -9.22 0.85 16.61
N ASP A 66 -10.52 0.53 16.70
CA ASP A 66 -11.12 -0.56 17.46
C ASP A 66 -11.45 -1.81 16.59
N GLU A 67 -11.21 -1.73 15.27
CA GLU A 67 -11.54 -2.80 14.31
C GLU A 67 -10.77 -4.11 14.57
N ALA A 68 -9.69 -4.04 15.35
CA ALA A 68 -8.96 -5.22 15.82
C ALA A 68 -9.76 -6.09 16.81
N PHE A 69 -10.79 -5.54 17.45
CA PHE A 69 -11.57 -6.21 18.49
C PHE A 69 -13.00 -6.51 18.08
N GLU A 70 -13.68 -5.53 17.48
CA GLU A 70 -15.10 -5.59 17.21
C GLU A 70 -15.45 -4.77 15.95
N ILE A 71 -16.71 -4.85 15.54
CA ILE A 71 -17.29 -3.95 14.56
C ILE A 71 -17.08 -2.50 15.04
N PRO A 72 -16.66 -1.57 14.17
CA PRO A 72 -16.33 -0.21 14.55
C PRO A 72 -17.46 0.52 15.27
N SER A 73 -17.12 1.20 16.36
CA SER A 73 -18.01 2.12 17.07
C SER A 73 -18.21 3.44 16.32
N ASP A 74 -19.30 4.16 16.63
CA ASP A 74 -19.54 5.49 16.04
C ASP A 74 -18.42 6.49 16.35
N GLU A 75 -17.78 6.36 17.51
CA GLU A 75 -16.64 7.19 17.92
C GLU A 75 -15.41 6.89 17.08
N SER A 76 -15.12 5.62 16.82
CA SER A 76 -13.96 5.23 16.02
C SER A 76 -14.12 5.59 14.55
N ILE A 77 -15.33 5.42 14.00
CA ILE A 77 -15.69 5.90 12.66
C ILE A 77 -15.51 7.41 12.56
N ARG A 78 -16.02 8.16 13.54
CA ARG A 78 -15.89 9.62 13.57
C ARG A 78 -14.42 10.04 13.63
N THR A 79 -13.62 9.38 14.47
CA THR A 79 -12.18 9.65 14.59
C THR A 79 -11.47 9.39 13.27
N ALA A 80 -11.74 8.27 12.60
CA ALA A 80 -11.17 7.95 11.29
C ALA A 80 -11.52 9.01 10.22
N LEU A 81 -12.77 9.50 10.23
CA LEU A 81 -13.19 10.59 9.34
C LEU A 81 -12.46 11.91 9.64
N ARG A 82 -12.27 12.25 10.92
CA ARG A 82 -11.57 13.47 11.32
C ARG A 82 -10.10 13.45 10.90
N ILE A 83 -9.42 12.32 11.03
CA ILE A 83 -8.02 12.20 10.56
C ILE A 83 -7.92 12.50 9.07
N GLN A 84 -8.84 11.96 8.26
CA GLN A 84 -8.86 12.24 6.82
C GLN A 84 -9.07 13.73 6.53
N GLN A 85 -9.96 14.39 7.26
CA GLN A 85 -10.25 15.82 7.09
C GLN A 85 -9.07 16.70 7.52
N VAL A 86 -8.42 16.38 8.63
CA VAL A 86 -7.21 17.09 9.10
C VAL A 86 -6.09 16.97 8.07
N ILE A 87 -5.84 15.77 7.54
CA ILE A 87 -4.83 15.59 6.50
C ILE A 87 -5.22 16.36 5.23
N ALA A 88 -6.49 16.31 4.81
CA ALA A 88 -6.94 16.96 3.58
C ALA A 88 -6.96 18.50 3.65
N HIS A 89 -7.27 19.08 4.81
CA HIS A 89 -7.60 20.51 4.92
C HIS A 89 -6.67 21.31 5.83
N GLU A 90 -5.92 20.66 6.72
CA GLU A 90 -5.09 21.36 7.72
C GLU A 90 -3.59 21.10 7.54
N SER A 91 -3.20 19.93 6.98
CA SER A 91 -1.78 19.55 6.90
C SER A 91 -0.99 20.22 5.77
N GLY A 92 -1.67 20.87 4.80
CA GLY A 92 -1.06 21.49 3.61
C GLY A 92 -0.52 20.49 2.57
N VAL A 93 -0.54 19.18 2.83
CA VAL A 93 0.00 18.18 1.90
C VAL A 93 -0.82 18.03 0.62
N ALA A 94 -2.08 18.47 0.65
CA ALA A 94 -2.97 18.46 -0.52
C ALA A 94 -2.77 19.66 -1.45
N ASP A 95 -2.01 20.68 -1.01
CA ASP A 95 -1.85 21.94 -1.76
C ASP A 95 -0.81 21.84 -2.89
N THR A 96 0.09 20.86 -2.81
CA THR A 96 1.16 20.63 -3.80
C THR A 96 1.01 19.26 -4.45
N VAL A 97 1.12 19.20 -5.78
CA VAL A 97 1.13 17.94 -6.51
C VAL A 97 2.49 17.25 -6.32
N ASP A 98 2.46 16.05 -5.77
CA ASP A 98 3.64 15.20 -5.49
C ASP A 98 4.76 15.93 -4.71
N PRO A 99 4.52 16.27 -3.44
CA PRO A 99 5.48 17.04 -2.63
C PRO A 99 6.79 16.27 -2.35
N LEU A 100 6.83 14.97 -2.63
CA LEU A 100 8.04 14.14 -2.46
C LEU A 100 8.90 14.06 -3.72
N ALA A 101 8.43 14.64 -4.83
CA ALA A 101 9.15 14.61 -6.11
C ALA A 101 10.56 15.21 -5.97
N GLY A 102 11.56 14.50 -6.48
CA GLY A 102 12.97 14.91 -6.39
C GLY A 102 13.64 14.60 -5.05
N GLY A 103 12.93 14.02 -4.08
CA GLY A 103 13.54 13.51 -2.85
C GLY A 103 14.44 12.31 -3.15
N TYR A 104 15.75 12.45 -2.96
CA TYR A 104 16.74 11.41 -3.29
C TYR A 104 16.38 10.01 -2.79
N ALA A 105 15.95 9.90 -1.53
CA ALA A 105 15.58 8.63 -0.94
C ALA A 105 14.30 8.03 -1.56
N VAL A 106 13.29 8.86 -1.85
CA VAL A 106 12.01 8.40 -2.41
C VAL A 106 12.19 7.98 -3.86
N GLU A 107 12.94 8.75 -4.66
CA GLU A 107 13.22 8.39 -6.05
C GLU A 107 14.06 7.11 -6.13
N ALA A 108 15.12 6.98 -5.31
CA ALA A 108 15.95 5.78 -5.29
C ALA A 108 15.15 4.52 -4.92
N VAL A 109 14.28 4.60 -3.91
CA VAL A 109 13.40 3.48 -3.53
C VAL A 109 12.35 3.22 -4.62
N THR A 110 11.85 4.25 -5.29
CA THR A 110 10.90 4.10 -6.40
C THR A 110 11.51 3.33 -7.56
N ASP A 111 12.75 3.68 -7.93
CA ASP A 111 13.48 3.01 -9.01
C ASP A 111 13.82 1.57 -8.63
N GLN A 112 14.29 1.34 -7.40
CA GLN A 112 14.55 -0.01 -6.89
C GLN A 112 13.30 -0.91 -6.97
N VAL A 113 12.15 -0.43 -6.48
CA VAL A 113 10.89 -1.19 -6.52
C VAL A 113 10.48 -1.46 -7.97
N GLU A 114 10.71 -0.51 -8.88
CA GLU A 114 10.41 -0.69 -10.28
C GLU A 114 11.28 -1.76 -10.95
N GLU A 115 12.57 -1.81 -10.63
CA GLU A 115 13.50 -2.84 -11.10
C GLU A 115 13.13 -4.23 -10.57
N GLU A 116 12.84 -4.34 -9.27
CA GLU A 116 12.44 -5.60 -8.63
C GLU A 116 11.17 -6.18 -9.28
N ILE A 117 10.15 -5.35 -9.54
CA ILE A 117 8.91 -5.80 -10.18
C ILE A 117 9.15 -6.23 -11.62
N GLN A 118 10.03 -5.54 -12.36
CA GLN A 118 10.38 -5.93 -13.72
C GLN A 118 11.11 -7.27 -13.75
N ALA A 119 12.10 -7.47 -12.88
CA ALA A 119 12.84 -8.72 -12.75
C ALA A 119 11.91 -9.89 -12.38
N TRP A 120 10.97 -9.66 -11.46
CA TRP A 120 9.94 -10.63 -11.10
C TRP A 120 9.03 -10.97 -12.29
N THR A 121 8.60 -9.95 -13.06
CA THR A 121 7.72 -10.14 -14.22
C THR A 121 8.40 -10.97 -15.32
N ILE A 122 9.69 -10.75 -15.56
CA ILE A 122 10.49 -11.52 -16.53
C ILE A 122 10.62 -12.97 -16.07
N THR A 123 11.03 -13.18 -14.82
CA THR A 123 11.20 -14.52 -14.23
C THR A 123 9.91 -15.32 -14.28
N ASN A 124 8.78 -14.70 -13.94
CA ASN A 124 7.48 -15.38 -13.97
C ASN A 124 6.95 -15.64 -15.37
N ARG A 125 7.24 -14.78 -16.35
CA ARG A 125 6.94 -15.07 -17.76
C ARG A 125 7.76 -16.27 -18.27
N ALA A 126 9.03 -16.37 -17.88
CA ALA A 126 9.86 -17.52 -18.20
C ALA A 126 9.26 -18.81 -17.59
N ALA A 127 8.81 -18.74 -16.32
CA ALA A 127 8.12 -19.85 -15.67
C ALA A 127 6.78 -20.21 -16.35
N GLU A 128 5.98 -19.24 -16.79
CA GLU A 128 4.69 -19.45 -17.47
C GLU A 128 4.81 -20.15 -18.83
N SER A 129 5.95 -19.99 -19.51
CA SER A 129 6.24 -20.62 -20.80
C SER A 129 6.61 -22.12 -20.68
N SER A 130 6.90 -22.60 -19.46
CA SER A 130 7.21 -24.00 -19.19
C SER A 130 5.94 -24.83 -18.89
N PRO A 131 5.71 -26.00 -19.53
CA PRO A 131 4.49 -26.79 -19.34
C PRO A 131 4.24 -27.29 -17.91
N SER A 132 5.29 -27.47 -17.11
CA SER A 132 5.19 -27.98 -15.73
C SER A 132 4.66 -26.94 -14.72
N SER A 133 4.66 -25.65 -15.05
CA SER A 133 4.30 -24.56 -14.13
C SER A 133 2.79 -24.34 -13.97
N ARG A 134 1.93 -24.93 -14.80
CA ARG A 134 0.46 -24.79 -14.66
C ARG A 134 -0.07 -25.42 -13.37
N ALA A 135 0.53 -26.51 -12.90
CA ALA A 135 0.12 -27.20 -11.68
C ALA A 135 0.69 -26.57 -10.39
N ALA A 136 1.78 -25.80 -10.48
CA ALA A 136 2.40 -25.13 -9.32
C ALA A 136 1.65 -23.85 -8.86
N ARG A 137 0.74 -23.33 -9.69
CA ARG A 137 0.06 -22.03 -9.51
C ARG A 137 -0.77 -21.89 -8.24
N SER A 138 -1.31 -22.97 -7.69
CA SER A 138 -2.13 -22.89 -6.47
C SER A 138 -1.33 -22.82 -5.17
N ARG A 139 -0.05 -23.24 -5.18
CA ARG A 139 0.77 -23.34 -3.96
C ARG A 139 1.74 -22.18 -3.75
N ASP A 140 2.05 -21.41 -4.80
CA ASP A 140 3.04 -20.34 -4.72
C ASP A 140 2.43 -18.97 -4.41
N CYS A 141 1.17 -18.74 -4.81
CA CYS A 141 0.44 -17.52 -4.45
C CYS A 141 0.23 -17.39 -2.93
N SER A 142 0.19 -18.51 -2.19
CA SER A 142 0.12 -18.54 -0.72
C SER A 142 1.48 -18.43 -0.03
N ARG A 143 2.59 -18.56 -0.78
CA ARG A 143 3.97 -18.48 -0.27
C ARG A 143 4.62 -17.11 -0.45
N GLY A 144 3.97 -16.18 -1.17
CA GLY A 144 4.29 -14.75 -1.14
C GLY A 144 4.02 -14.18 0.25
N ARG A 145 4.86 -14.55 1.23
CA ARG A 145 4.75 -14.14 2.62
C ARG A 145 5.05 -12.64 2.70
N LEU A 146 4.01 -11.82 2.65
CA LEU A 146 4.04 -10.46 3.17
C LEU A 146 4.31 -10.57 4.67
N MET A 147 5.58 -10.71 5.06
CA MET A 147 5.95 -10.75 6.48
C MET A 147 5.40 -9.48 7.15
N SER A 148 4.58 -9.68 8.18
CA SER A 148 4.02 -8.62 8.99
C SER A 148 5.16 -7.84 9.67
N ILE A 149 4.90 -6.60 10.07
CA ILE A 149 5.88 -5.81 10.84
C ILE A 149 6.28 -6.54 12.14
N SER A 150 5.39 -7.38 12.69
CA SER A 150 5.69 -8.24 13.85
C SER A 150 6.78 -9.29 13.57
N GLU A 151 6.89 -9.79 12.33
CA GLU A 151 7.93 -10.76 11.93
C GLU A 151 9.26 -10.08 11.57
N ARG A 152 9.26 -8.78 11.25
CA ARG A 152 10.46 -8.02 10.86
C ARG A 152 11.07 -7.15 11.96
N SER A 153 10.33 -6.86 13.03
CA SER A 153 10.77 -5.95 14.10
C SER A 153 11.10 -6.69 15.40
N PRO A 154 12.39 -6.77 15.80
CA PRO A 154 12.79 -7.29 17.10
C PRO A 154 12.14 -6.54 18.28
N MET A 155 11.75 -5.28 18.07
CA MET A 155 11.02 -4.48 19.06
C MET A 155 9.58 -4.98 19.26
N ALA A 156 8.88 -5.40 18.20
CA ALA A 156 7.48 -5.83 18.31
C ALA A 156 7.32 -7.09 19.18
N SER A 157 8.30 -8.00 19.11
CA SER A 157 8.41 -9.19 19.98
C SER A 157 8.71 -8.80 21.44
N ARG A 158 9.64 -7.86 21.67
CA ARG A 158 10.02 -7.42 23.03
C ARG A 158 8.91 -6.72 23.81
N TYR A 159 8.04 -5.98 23.13
CA TYR A 159 6.96 -5.21 23.79
C TYR A 159 5.60 -5.90 23.74
N GLY A 160 5.49 -7.12 23.18
CA GLY A 160 4.25 -7.89 23.17
C GLY A 160 3.15 -7.26 22.32
N TRP A 161 3.51 -6.70 21.16
CA TRP A 161 2.62 -6.06 20.19
C TRP A 161 2.04 -7.06 19.18
N ALA A 162 1.91 -8.32 19.60
CA ALA A 162 1.28 -9.42 18.85
C ALA A 162 -0.06 -9.77 19.50
#